data_AF-A0A7C3CIF7-F1
#
_entry.id   AF-A0A7C3CIF7-F1
#
_cell.length_a   1.000
_cell.length_b   1.000
_cell.length_c   1.000
_cell.angle_alpha   90.00
_cell.angle_beta   90.00
_cell.angle_gamma   90.00
#
_symmetry.space_group_name_H-M   'P 1'
#
loop_
_entity.id
_entity.type
_entity.pdbx_description
1 polymer ?
#
loop_
_entity_poly.entity_id
_entity_poly.type
_entity_poly.pdbx_seq_one_letter_code
_entity_poly.pdbx_strand_id
1 'polypeptide(L)' 'MNTNKKQKTSNIKYRKAMTGGGASAEALRQIAPEVMPVYPITPQTPIVEAFAKFQADGKVDTEIITVES' A
#
# COMPACT_ATOMS: atom_id res chain seq x y z
N MET A 1 -17.42 37.93 -9.29
CA MET A 1 -16.25 37.21 -8.79
C MET A 1 -16.59 35.72 -8.69
N ASN A 2 -16.05 34.91 -9.59
CA ASN A 2 -16.03 33.44 -9.47
C ASN A 2 -15.34 33.06 -8.16
N THR A 3 -15.79 32.05 -7.41
CA THR A 3 -15.31 30.67 -7.61
C THR A 3 -16.39 29.62 -7.33
N ASN A 4 -16.98 29.15 -8.41
CA ASN A 4 -17.80 27.96 -8.46
C ASN A 4 -16.89 26.74 -8.73
N LYS A 5 -16.63 25.90 -7.73
CA LYS A 5 -16.31 24.48 -7.98
C LYS A 5 -17.04 23.60 -6.98
N LYS A 6 -18.34 23.49 -7.24
CA LYS A 6 -19.11 22.23 -7.23
C LYS A 6 -18.92 21.35 -5.99
N GLN A 7 -19.85 21.53 -5.07
CA GLN A 7 -20.61 20.40 -4.54
C GLN A 7 -20.99 19.46 -5.71
N LYS A 8 -20.34 18.29 -5.81
CA LYS A 8 -20.72 17.09 -6.60
C LYS A 8 -19.63 16.05 -6.30
N THR A 9 -19.86 14.97 -5.55
CA THR A 9 -20.55 13.78 -6.07
C THR A 9 -20.85 12.82 -4.91
N SER A 10 -22.14 12.63 -4.66
CA SER A 10 -22.86 11.44 -4.19
C SER A 10 -22.08 10.11 -4.03
N ASN A 11 -22.30 9.41 -2.91
CA ASN A 11 -22.13 7.96 -2.70
C ASN A 11 -20.80 7.33 -3.16
N ILE A 12 -19.78 7.32 -2.30
CA ILE A 12 -18.58 6.50 -2.52
C ILE A 12 -18.28 5.69 -1.27
N LYS A 13 -18.87 4.51 -1.15
CA LYS A 13 -18.54 3.53 -0.10
C LYS A 13 -17.27 2.71 -0.40
N TYR A 14 -16.49 3.06 -1.43
CA TYR A 14 -15.41 2.23 -1.98
C TYR A 14 -14.08 2.96 -2.28
N ARG A 15 -13.89 4.22 -1.87
CA ARG A 15 -12.59 4.91 -2.07
C ARG A 15 -11.95 5.19 -0.71
N LYS A 16 -10.82 4.53 -0.46
CA LYS A 16 -9.96 4.75 0.71
C LYS A 16 -8.84 5.70 0.31
N ALA A 17 -8.67 6.81 1.03
CA ALA A 17 -7.52 7.68 0.85
C ALA A 17 -6.27 7.01 1.42
N MET A 18 -5.19 6.95 0.63
CA MET A 18 -3.96 6.26 0.99
C MET A 18 -2.74 7.02 0.47
N THR A 19 -1.59 6.89 1.12
CA THR A 19 -0.31 7.33 0.55
C THR A 19 0.06 6.45 -0.64
N GLY A 20 0.94 6.91 -1.52
CA GLY A 20 1.38 6.11 -2.68
C GLY A 20 1.98 4.77 -2.25
N GLY A 21 2.86 4.77 -1.24
CA GLY A 21 3.43 3.54 -0.70
C GLY A 21 2.40 2.61 -0.06
N GLY A 22 1.43 3.17 0.67
CA GLY A 22 0.32 2.39 1.24
C GLY A 22 -0.60 1.78 0.17
N ALA A 23 -0.85 2.50 -0.93
CA ALA A 23 -1.63 1.99 -2.05
C ALA A 23 -0.91 0.81 -2.74
N SER A 24 0.41 0.92 -2.96
CA SER A 24 1.22 -0.19 -3.49
C SER A 24 1.23 -1.39 -2.55
N ALA A 25 1.33 -1.18 -1.23
CA ALA A 25 1.27 -2.26 -0.25
C ALA A 25 -0.09 -2.97 -0.22
N GLU A 26 -1.21 -2.24 -0.34
CA GLU A 26 -2.54 -2.87 -0.45
C GLU A 26 -2.71 -3.66 -1.75
N ALA A 27 -2.11 -3.19 -2.85
CA ALA A 27 -2.08 -3.95 -4.10
C ALA A 27 -1.28 -5.25 -3.95
N LEU A 28 -0.08 -5.18 -3.35
CA LEU A 28 0.73 -6.36 -3.02
C LEU A 28 -0.03 -7.33 -2.12
N ARG A 29 -0.75 -6.82 -1.11
CA ARG A 29 -1.58 -7.63 -0.22
C ARG A 29 -2.67 -8.40 -0.98
N GLN A 30 -3.27 -7.80 -2.00
CA GLN A 30 -4.29 -8.44 -2.84
C GLN A 30 -3.69 -9.48 -3.80
N ILE A 31 -2.49 -9.21 -4.31
CA ILE A 31 -1.74 -10.17 -5.15
C ILE A 31 -1.34 -11.39 -4.32
N ALA A 32 -1.05 -11.19 -3.03
CA ALA A 32 -0.60 -12.23 -2.10
C ALA A 32 0.58 -13.05 -2.68
N PRO A 33 1.72 -12.39 -2.98
CA PRO A 33 2.89 -13.10 -3.49
C PRO A 33 3.36 -14.16 -2.49
N GLU A 34 3.87 -15.28 -2.97
CA GLU A 34 4.43 -16.32 -2.08
C GLU A 34 5.76 -15.86 -1.45
N VAL A 35 6.58 -15.13 -2.22
CA VAL A 35 7.89 -14.63 -1.78
C VAL A 35 8.07 -13.17 -2.18
N MET A 36 8.64 -12.36 -1.30
CA MET A 36 8.96 -10.95 -1.57
C MET A 36 10.40 -10.62 -1.13
N PRO A 37 11.36 -10.49 -2.07
CA PRO A 37 12.68 -9.97 -1.77
C PRO A 37 12.61 -8.46 -1.52
N VAL A 38 13.22 -8.00 -0.45
CA VAL A 38 13.20 -6.58 -0.06
C VAL A 38 14.59 -6.05 0.25
N TYR A 39 14.85 -4.84 -0.25
CA TYR A 39 15.97 -4.01 0.13
C TYR A 39 15.44 -2.61 0.48
N PRO A 40 15.55 -2.17 1.75
CA PRO A 40 15.05 -0.86 2.16
C PRO A 40 15.85 0.28 1.51
N ILE A 41 15.20 1.08 0.66
CA ILE A 41 15.76 2.32 0.10
C ILE A 41 14.69 3.41 0.01
N THR A 42 15.07 4.68 0.14
CA THR A 42 14.15 5.79 -0.06
C THR A 42 13.84 5.98 -1.55
N PRO A 43 12.57 6.17 -1.97
CA PRO A 43 11.33 6.34 -1.20
C PRO A 43 10.48 5.06 -1.03
N GLN A 44 11.04 3.87 -1.27
CA GLN A 44 10.33 2.59 -1.22
C GLN A 44 10.03 2.12 0.22
N THR A 45 10.84 2.52 1.20
CA THR A 45 10.73 2.08 2.61
C THR A 45 9.29 1.97 3.15
N PRO A 46 8.38 2.94 2.95
CA PRO A 46 7.01 2.87 3.46
C PRO A 46 6.17 1.71 2.86
N ILE A 47 6.51 1.22 1.67
CA ILE A 47 5.86 0.06 1.05
C ILE A 47 6.21 -1.20 1.84
N VAL A 48 7.51 -1.39 2.11
CA VAL A 48 8.02 -2.56 2.84
C VAL A 48 7.49 -2.58 4.26
N GLU A 49 7.49 -1.44 4.95
CA GLU A 49 6.95 -1.32 6.31
C GLU A 49 5.45 -1.64 6.36
N ALA A 50 4.66 -1.10 5.44
CA ALA A 50 3.22 -1.36 5.38
C ALA A 50 2.92 -2.82 5.04
N PHE A 51 3.68 -3.43 4.14
CA PHE A 51 3.49 -4.83 3.76
C PHE A 51 3.92 -5.81 4.87
N ALA A 52 5.04 -5.54 5.55
CA ALA A 52 5.47 -6.31 6.73
C ALA A 52 4.41 -6.28 7.84
N LYS A 53 3.71 -5.16 8.02
CA LYS A 53 2.55 -5.10 8.93
C LYS A 53 1.40 -6.01 8.48
N PHE A 54 1.12 -6.11 7.18
CA PHE A 54 0.09 -7.03 6.69
C PHE A 54 0.47 -8.50 6.91
N GLN A 55 1.74 -8.85 6.77
CA GLN A 55 2.26 -10.18 7.10
C GLN A 55 2.11 -10.46 8.61
N ALA A 56 2.53 -9.53 9.47
CA ALA A 56 2.41 -9.65 10.92
C ALA A 56 0.96 -9.72 11.42
N ASP A 57 0.03 -9.04 10.74
CA ASP A 57 -1.41 -9.11 10.98
C ASP A 57 -2.05 -10.43 10.47
N GLY A 58 -1.28 -11.32 9.82
CA GLY A 58 -1.78 -12.56 9.22
C GLY A 58 -2.67 -12.36 7.99
N LYS A 59 -2.58 -11.19 7.32
CA LYS A 59 -3.38 -10.88 6.13
C LYS A 59 -2.77 -11.41 4.83
N VAL A 60 -1.50 -11.79 4.87
CA VAL A 60 -0.75 -12.44 3.79
C VAL A 60 0.22 -13.46 4.39
N ASP A 61 0.45 -14.56 3.68
CA ASP A 61 1.39 -15.62 4.06
C ASP A 61 2.66 -15.57 3.18
N THR A 62 3.10 -14.34 2.86
CA THR A 62 4.27 -14.10 2.02
C THR A 62 5.55 -14.29 2.83
N GLU A 63 6.56 -14.96 2.27
CA GLU A 63 7.91 -14.98 2.83
C GLU A 63 8.67 -13.71 2.43
N ILE A 64 8.98 -12.85 3.41
CA ILE A 64 9.76 -11.63 3.16
C ILE A 64 11.24 -11.95 3.37
N ILE A 65 12.04 -11.80 2.31
CA ILE A 65 13.48 -12.06 2.32
C ILE A 65 14.24 -10.73 2.26
N THR A 66 15.02 -10.43 3.29
CA THR A 66 15.94 -9.29 3.28
C THR A 66 17.19 -9.66 2.48
N VAL A 67 17.34 -9.13 1.28
CA VAL A 67 18.49 -9.45 0.43
C VAL A 67 19.73 -8.68 0.89
N GLU A 68 20.87 -9.37 1.04
CA GLU A 68 22.17 -8.71 1.14
C GLU A 68 22.58 -8.07 -0.19
N SER A 69 23.27 -6.93 -0.12
CA SER A 69 23.81 -6.21 -1.28
C SER A 69 25.27 -6.53 -1.54
#